data_AF-A0A4Z1IZU7-F1
#
_entry.id   AF-A0A4Z1IZU7-F1
#
_cell.length_a   1.000
_cell.length_b   1.000
_cell.length_c   1.000
_cell.angle_alpha   90.00
_cell.angle_beta   90.00
_cell.angle_gamma   90.00
#
_symmetry.space_group_name_H-M   'P 1'
#
loop_
_entity.id
_entity.type
_entity.pdbx_description
1 polymer ?
#
loop_
_entity_poly.entity_id
_entity_poly.type
_entity_poly.pdbx_seq_one_letter_code
_entity_poly.pdbx_strand_id
1 'polypeptide(L)'
;MSPLRLTIENGLFRDSHGRKVTLRGINLAGDAKYPSNPNQPSHILKDFFNGDQVNFHTRPFSPEDAHTHLARLKRWGYNTIRYVFTWEAIESAGPGIYDETWIQHTIEILRLAKSYGFYIFMDPHQDVWSRFSGGSGAPMWTL
;
A
#
# COMPACT_ATOMS: atom_id res chain seq x y z
N MET A 1 -17.96 -12.15 13.58
CA MET A 1 -16.49 -12.19 13.65
C MET A 1 -16.03 -11.18 14.69
N SER A 2 -14.95 -11.48 15.41
CA SER A 2 -14.28 -10.51 16.30
C SER A 2 -13.90 -9.24 15.52
N PRO A 3 -13.94 -8.04 16.12
CA PRO A 3 -13.34 -6.85 15.53
C PRO A 3 -11.86 -7.14 15.21
N LEU A 4 -11.37 -6.69 14.04
CA LEU A 4 -9.95 -6.76 13.66
C LEU A 4 -9.16 -5.67 14.42
N ARG A 5 -9.12 -5.80 15.75
CA ARG A 5 -8.37 -4.93 16.64
C ARG A 5 -7.41 -5.79 17.45
N LEU A 6 -6.15 -5.38 17.47
CA LEU A 6 -5.12 -6.01 18.28
C LEU A 6 -4.68 -5.07 19.39
N THR A 7 -4.40 -5.62 20.55
CA THR A 7 -3.63 -4.97 21.62
C THR A 7 -2.29 -5.69 21.77
N ILE A 8 -1.34 -5.04 22.42
CA ILE A 8 -0.04 -5.63 22.74
C ILE A 8 0.00 -5.84 24.25
N GLU A 9 0.25 -7.07 24.67
CA GLU A 9 0.41 -7.43 26.08
C GLU A 9 1.60 -8.38 26.20
N ASN A 10 2.59 -8.03 27.03
CA ASN A 10 3.79 -8.84 27.27
C ASN A 10 4.50 -9.29 25.97
N GLY A 11 4.58 -8.38 24.97
CA GLY A 11 5.20 -8.65 23.67
C GLY A 11 4.38 -9.53 22.72
N LEU A 12 3.11 -9.80 23.03
CA LEU A 12 2.22 -10.62 22.21
C LEU A 12 1.07 -9.76 21.67
N PHE A 13 0.69 -10.00 20.41
CA PHE A 13 -0.57 -9.49 19.88
C PHE A 13 -1.74 -10.28 20.46
N ARG A 14 -2.74 -9.59 20.99
CA ARG A 14 -4.00 -10.17 21.45
C ARG A 14 -5.19 -9.59 20.72
N ASP A 15 -6.17 -10.43 20.41
CA ASP A 15 -7.47 -9.95 19.94
C ASP A 15 -8.41 -9.59 21.09
N SER A 16 -9.63 -9.13 20.76
CA SER A 16 -10.62 -8.72 21.75
C SER A 16 -11.15 -9.86 22.64
N HIS A 17 -10.78 -11.12 22.36
CA HIS A 17 -11.12 -12.28 23.18
C HIS A 17 -9.91 -12.73 24.04
N GLY A 18 -8.82 -11.96 24.06
CA GLY A 18 -7.61 -12.27 24.81
C GLY A 18 -6.73 -13.35 24.17
N ARG A 19 -7.07 -13.83 22.97
CA ARG A 19 -6.32 -14.89 22.30
C ARG A 19 -5.01 -14.33 21.74
N LYS A 20 -3.92 -15.08 21.86
CA LYS A 20 -2.67 -14.75 21.17
C LYS A 20 -2.88 -14.88 19.66
N VAL A 21 -2.54 -13.82 18.91
CA VAL A 21 -2.60 -13.80 17.45
C VAL A 21 -1.18 -13.84 16.89
N THR A 22 -0.90 -14.80 16.00
CA THR A 22 0.32 -14.81 15.20
C THR A 22 0.00 -14.23 13.82
N LEU A 23 0.67 -13.14 13.46
CA LEU A 23 0.54 -12.50 12.15
C LEU A 23 1.43 -13.23 11.15
N ARG A 24 0.83 -13.82 10.11
CA ARG A 24 1.52 -14.42 8.97
C ARG A 24 0.92 -13.84 7.71
N GLY A 25 1.75 -13.16 6.95
CA GLY A 25 1.29 -12.30 5.87
C GLY A 25 2.27 -12.15 4.72
N ILE A 26 1.93 -11.23 3.84
CA ILE A 26 2.70 -10.86 2.64
C ILE A 26 2.73 -9.34 2.47
N ASN A 27 3.72 -8.85 1.72
CA ASN A 27 3.75 -7.48 1.21
C ASN A 27 2.83 -7.34 -0.01
N LEU A 28 2.03 -6.27 -0.07
CA LEU A 28 1.07 -6.02 -1.14
C LEU A 28 1.11 -4.53 -1.50
N ALA A 29 1.57 -4.13 -2.68
CA ALA A 29 2.28 -4.90 -3.70
C ALA A 29 3.55 -4.15 -4.13
N GLY A 30 4.56 -4.87 -4.64
CA GLY A 30 5.87 -4.27 -4.94
C GLY A 30 5.83 -3.21 -6.06
N ASP A 31 4.87 -3.33 -6.97
CA ASP A 31 4.61 -2.40 -8.06
C ASP A 31 3.86 -1.13 -7.61
N ALA A 32 3.22 -1.14 -6.43
CA ALA A 32 2.63 0.05 -5.80
C ALA A 32 3.66 1.13 -5.41
N LYS A 33 4.96 0.80 -5.56
CA LYS A 33 6.07 1.74 -5.38
C LYS A 33 6.23 2.73 -6.52
N TYR A 34 5.63 2.46 -7.69
CA TYR A 34 5.81 3.25 -8.90
C TYR A 34 4.46 3.69 -9.47
N PRO A 35 4.43 4.82 -10.19
CA PRO A 35 3.21 5.31 -10.81
C PRO A 35 2.56 4.26 -11.72
N SER A 36 1.23 4.26 -11.76
CA SER A 36 0.45 3.49 -12.72
C SER A 36 0.38 4.18 -14.08
N ASN A 37 0.34 5.51 -14.07
CA ASN A 37 0.23 6.29 -15.30
C ASN A 37 1.00 7.63 -15.19
N PRO A 38 1.93 7.90 -16.12
CA PRO A 38 2.58 6.91 -16.98
C PRO A 38 3.29 5.83 -16.13
N ASN A 39 3.55 4.65 -16.69
CA ASN A 39 4.38 3.65 -16.00
C ASN A 39 5.84 4.13 -15.96
N GLN A 40 6.22 4.77 -14.85
CA GLN A 40 7.48 5.51 -14.73
C GLN A 40 8.35 5.01 -13.55
N PRO A 41 8.95 3.80 -13.64
CA PRO A 41 9.96 3.36 -12.68
C PRO A 41 11.28 4.12 -12.86
N SER A 42 12.17 4.03 -11.86
CA SER A 42 13.40 4.85 -11.76
C SER A 42 14.42 4.67 -12.90
N HIS A 43 14.33 3.59 -13.69
CA HIS A 43 15.24 3.31 -14.81
C HIS A 43 14.75 3.86 -16.16
N ILE A 44 13.54 4.43 -16.23
CA ILE A 44 12.98 4.97 -17.48
C ILE A 44 13.38 6.45 -17.63
N LEU A 45 14.19 6.72 -18.64
CA LEU A 45 14.76 8.06 -18.90
C LEU A 45 13.76 9.02 -19.57
N LYS A 46 12.81 8.50 -20.35
CA LYS A 46 11.84 9.32 -21.06
C LYS A 46 10.95 10.04 -20.04
N ASP A 47 10.82 11.36 -20.20
CA ASP A 47 10.01 12.23 -19.36
C ASP A 47 10.30 12.10 -17.85
N PHE A 48 11.53 11.69 -17.50
CA PHE A 48 11.91 11.33 -16.13
C PHE A 48 11.57 12.42 -15.10
N PHE A 49 11.91 13.68 -15.42
CA PHE A 49 11.68 14.88 -14.61
C PHE A 49 10.25 15.45 -14.70
N ASN A 50 9.33 14.79 -15.41
CA ASN A 50 7.91 15.16 -15.38
C ASN A 50 7.23 14.53 -14.16
N GLY A 51 7.69 14.93 -12.97
CA GLY A 51 7.29 14.38 -11.68
C GLY A 51 5.85 14.62 -11.29
N ASP A 52 5.35 15.79 -11.65
CA ASP A 52 4.08 16.30 -11.14
C ASP A 52 2.87 15.73 -11.93
N GLN A 53 3.12 15.06 -13.06
CA GLN A 53 2.11 14.52 -13.97
C GLN A 53 2.03 12.99 -13.91
N VAL A 54 2.15 12.43 -12.71
CA VAL A 54 2.03 10.99 -12.46
C VAL A 54 0.89 10.69 -11.48
N ASN A 55 0.28 9.52 -11.62
CA ASN A 55 -0.70 9.01 -10.66
C ASN A 55 -0.49 7.52 -10.34
N PHE A 56 -1.12 7.10 -9.24
CA PHE A 56 -1.04 5.74 -8.69
C PHE A 56 -2.41 5.05 -8.65
N HIS A 57 -3.39 5.54 -9.41
CA HIS A 57 -4.81 5.19 -9.29
C HIS A 57 -5.16 3.73 -9.57
N THR A 58 -4.27 2.96 -10.20
CA THR A 58 -4.47 1.53 -10.44
C THR A 58 -3.57 0.63 -9.58
N ARG A 59 -2.92 1.19 -8.55
CA ARG A 59 -2.10 0.47 -7.57
C ARG A 59 -2.86 0.25 -6.27
N PRO A 60 -2.75 -0.93 -5.62
CA PRO A 60 -1.95 -2.09 -6.03
C PRO A 60 -2.60 -2.92 -7.15
N PHE A 61 -3.90 -2.81 -7.36
CA PHE A 61 -4.68 -3.45 -8.42
C PHE A 61 -6.12 -2.92 -8.40
N SER A 62 -6.92 -3.25 -9.41
CA SER A 62 -8.34 -2.87 -9.48
C SER A 62 -9.17 -3.49 -8.33
N PRO A 63 -10.27 -2.85 -7.88
CA PRO A 63 -11.20 -3.47 -6.94
C PRO A 63 -11.79 -4.80 -7.44
N GLU A 64 -11.96 -4.95 -8.76
CA GLU A 64 -12.42 -6.17 -9.41
C GLU A 64 -11.44 -7.33 -9.19
N ASP A 65 -10.13 -7.07 -9.36
CA ASP A 65 -9.07 -8.07 -9.15
C ASP A 65 -8.83 -8.35 -7.66
N ALA A 66 -9.11 -7.37 -6.80
CA ALA A 66 -8.87 -7.47 -5.36
C ALA A 66 -9.53 -8.70 -4.74
N HIS A 67 -10.77 -9.01 -5.11
CA HIS A 67 -11.47 -10.20 -4.61
C HIS A 67 -10.70 -11.48 -4.92
N THR A 68 -10.18 -11.62 -6.15
CA THR A 68 -9.42 -12.80 -6.57
C THR A 68 -8.13 -12.94 -5.77
N HIS A 69 -7.38 -11.85 -5.61
CA HIS A 69 -6.12 -11.85 -4.86
C HIS A 69 -6.34 -12.14 -3.38
N LEU A 70 -7.27 -11.44 -2.74
CA LEU A 70 -7.57 -11.59 -1.31
C LEU A 70 -8.12 -12.98 -0.98
N ALA A 71 -8.98 -13.54 -1.84
CA ALA A 71 -9.47 -14.91 -1.68
C ALA A 71 -8.35 -15.96 -1.75
N ARG A 72 -7.40 -15.80 -2.69
CA ARG A 72 -6.23 -16.69 -2.80
C ARG A 72 -5.37 -16.62 -1.55
N LEU A 73 -5.01 -15.41 -1.11
CA LEU A 73 -4.21 -15.20 0.10
C LEU A 73 -4.89 -15.83 1.33
N LYS A 74 -6.21 -15.69 1.44
CA LYS A 74 -6.98 -16.28 2.56
C LYS A 74 -6.96 -17.79 2.52
N ARG A 75 -7.10 -18.39 1.32
CA ARG A 75 -7.02 -19.84 1.11
C ARG A 75 -5.63 -20.42 1.41
N TRP A 76 -4.57 -19.63 1.22
CA TRP A 76 -3.21 -19.99 1.62
C TRP A 76 -2.92 -19.83 3.12
N GLY A 77 -3.90 -19.36 3.90
CA GLY A 77 -3.80 -19.26 5.36
C GLY A 77 -3.18 -17.95 5.85
N TYR A 78 -2.94 -16.97 4.99
CA TYR A 78 -2.51 -15.65 5.43
C TYR A 78 -3.62 -14.93 6.22
N ASN A 79 -3.21 -14.17 7.23
CA ASN A 79 -4.10 -13.35 8.04
C ASN A 79 -3.68 -11.88 8.14
N THR A 80 -2.52 -11.51 7.57
CA THR A 80 -2.00 -10.14 7.62
C THR A 80 -1.49 -9.71 6.25
N ILE A 81 -1.64 -8.43 5.92
CA ILE A 81 -1.07 -7.81 4.73
C ILE A 81 -0.26 -6.58 5.18
N ARG A 82 0.98 -6.47 4.72
CA ARG A 82 1.75 -5.21 4.75
C ARG A 82 1.38 -4.44 3.48
N TYR A 83 0.54 -3.42 3.64
CA TYR A 83 0.01 -2.61 2.56
C TYR A 83 1.01 -1.50 2.22
N VAL A 84 1.73 -1.70 1.11
CA VAL A 84 2.81 -0.85 0.64
C VAL A 84 2.23 0.30 -0.18
N PHE A 85 2.60 1.53 0.19
CA PHE A 85 2.34 2.74 -0.61
C PHE A 85 3.50 3.71 -0.42
N THR A 86 3.67 4.67 -1.33
CA THR A 86 4.73 5.68 -1.23
C THR A 86 4.15 7.02 -0.85
N TRP A 87 4.99 7.93 -0.35
CA TRP A 87 4.58 9.33 -0.15
C TRP A 87 4.19 9.97 -1.49
N GLU A 88 4.94 9.67 -2.56
CA GLU A 88 4.63 10.12 -3.91
C GLU A 88 3.22 9.70 -4.37
N ALA A 89 2.72 8.53 -3.96
CA ALA A 89 1.35 8.11 -4.29
C ALA A 89 0.26 8.99 -3.66
N ILE A 90 0.56 9.62 -2.52
CA ILE A 90 -0.37 10.47 -1.78
C ILE A 90 -0.27 11.92 -2.27
N GLU A 91 0.94 12.39 -2.58
CA GLU A 91 1.26 13.81 -2.69
C GLU A 91 2.26 14.08 -3.85
N SER A 92 2.00 13.50 -5.02
CA SER A 92 2.86 13.65 -6.21
C SER A 92 2.90 15.07 -6.75
N ALA A 93 1.75 15.78 -6.72
CA ALA A 93 1.58 17.09 -7.37
C ALA A 93 2.21 18.28 -6.63
N GLY A 94 2.63 18.09 -5.38
CA GLY A 94 3.23 19.15 -4.56
C GLY A 94 2.79 19.12 -3.10
N PRO A 95 3.50 19.85 -2.21
CA PRO A 95 3.19 19.88 -0.79
C PRO A 95 1.79 20.46 -0.53
N GLY A 96 1.01 19.75 0.29
CA GLY A 96 -0.37 20.02 0.63
C GLY A 96 -1.40 19.58 -0.44
N ILE A 97 -0.97 18.98 -1.56
CA ILE A 97 -1.85 18.61 -2.67
C ILE A 97 -2.03 17.09 -2.70
N TYR A 98 -3.04 16.63 -1.96
CA TYR A 98 -3.32 15.20 -1.83
C TYR A 98 -4.12 14.64 -3.01
N ASP A 99 -3.75 13.44 -3.44
CA ASP A 99 -4.47 12.68 -4.45
C ASP A 99 -5.69 11.96 -3.83
N GLU A 100 -6.82 12.67 -3.76
CA GLU A 100 -8.08 12.13 -3.24
C GLU A 100 -8.59 10.91 -4.02
N THR A 101 -8.26 10.80 -5.31
CA THR A 101 -8.65 9.65 -6.13
C THR A 101 -7.88 8.41 -5.68
N TRP A 102 -6.58 8.54 -5.43
CA TRP A 102 -5.76 7.48 -4.86
C TRP A 102 -6.20 7.10 -3.43
N ILE A 103 -6.53 8.10 -2.59
CA ILE A 103 -7.00 7.86 -1.21
C ILE A 103 -8.29 7.05 -1.22
N GLN A 104 -9.25 7.42 -2.06
CA GLN A 104 -10.53 6.72 -2.19
C GLN A 104 -10.33 5.27 -2.67
N HIS A 105 -9.49 5.07 -3.69
CA HIS A 105 -9.12 3.74 -4.16
C HIS A 105 -8.51 2.88 -3.04
N THR A 106 -7.55 3.42 -2.29
CA THR A 106 -6.92 2.71 -1.17
C THR A 106 -7.94 2.34 -0.09
N ILE A 107 -8.85 3.24 0.27
CA ILE A 107 -9.93 2.96 1.24
C ILE A 107 -10.80 1.78 0.78
N GLU A 108 -11.13 1.70 -0.51
CA GLU A 108 -11.91 0.59 -1.07
C GLU A 108 -11.17 -0.74 -0.95
N ILE A 109 -9.90 -0.79 -1.34
CA ILE A 109 -9.07 -2.00 -1.20
C ILE A 109 -8.95 -2.42 0.28
N LEU A 110 -8.77 -1.48 1.21
CA LEU A 110 -8.69 -1.76 2.64
C LEU A 110 -10.02 -2.30 3.21
N ARG A 111 -11.16 -1.80 2.73
CA ARG A 111 -12.50 -2.32 3.09
C ARG A 111 -12.70 -3.74 2.60
N LEU A 112 -12.24 -4.04 1.38
CA LEU A 112 -12.25 -5.40 0.84
C LEU A 112 -11.33 -6.31 1.66
N ALA A 113 -10.09 -5.91 1.95
CA ALA A 113 -9.18 -6.71 2.77
C ALA A 113 -9.78 -7.02 4.16
N LYS A 114 -10.49 -6.05 4.76
CA LYS A 114 -11.25 -6.24 5.99
C LYS A 114 -12.36 -7.30 5.84
N SER A 115 -13.11 -7.32 4.73
CA SER A 115 -14.17 -8.33 4.52
C SER A 115 -13.62 -9.76 4.40
N TYR A 116 -12.37 -9.93 3.97
CA TYR A 116 -11.65 -11.22 3.97
C TYR A 116 -10.98 -11.54 5.32
N GLY A 117 -11.06 -10.63 6.31
CA GLY A 117 -10.52 -10.83 7.64
C GLY A 117 -9.00 -10.73 7.69
N PHE A 118 -8.39 -9.82 6.93
CA PHE A 118 -6.97 -9.50 7.02
C PHE A 118 -6.70 -8.37 8.01
N TYR A 119 -5.69 -8.54 8.85
CA TYR A 119 -5.05 -7.42 9.54
C TYR A 119 -4.19 -6.65 8.55
N ILE A 120 -4.28 -5.32 8.57
CA ILE A 120 -3.46 -4.46 7.71
C ILE A 120 -2.39 -3.76 8.53
N PHE A 121 -1.15 -3.82 8.05
CA PHE A 121 -0.06 -2.95 8.47
C PHE A 121 0.21 -1.95 7.34
N MET A 122 -0.10 -0.67 7.56
CA MET A 122 0.13 0.41 6.60
C MET A 122 1.63 0.72 6.54
N ASP A 123 2.20 0.69 5.35
CA ASP A 123 3.63 0.84 5.11
C ASP A 123 3.90 2.01 4.15
N PRO A 124 4.17 3.23 4.67
CA PRO A 124 4.68 4.35 3.88
C PRO A 124 6.13 4.04 3.48
N HIS A 125 6.28 3.41 2.34
CA HIS A 125 7.50 2.77 1.87
C HIS A 125 8.41 3.73 1.12
N GLN A 126 9.70 3.42 1.17
CA GLN A 126 10.72 3.98 0.27
C GLN A 126 11.81 2.96 0.02
N ASP A 127 12.44 3.05 -1.14
CA ASP A 127 13.76 2.51 -1.41
C ASP A 127 14.61 3.66 -1.93
N VAL A 128 15.83 3.86 -1.41
CA VAL A 128 16.75 4.89 -1.91
C VAL A 128 16.08 6.27 -2.04
N TRP A 129 15.25 6.65 -1.07
CA TRP A 129 14.51 7.91 -0.98
C TRP A 129 13.41 8.12 -2.02
N SER A 130 13.73 8.17 -3.32
CA SER A 130 12.83 8.59 -4.39
C SER A 130 13.16 7.90 -5.72
N ARG A 131 12.21 7.85 -6.65
CA ARG A 131 12.49 7.38 -8.03
C ARG A 131 13.51 8.25 -8.76
N PHE A 132 13.65 9.50 -8.34
CA PHE A 132 14.61 10.46 -8.87
C PHE A 132 16.04 10.28 -8.33
N SER A 133 16.21 9.45 -7.31
CA SER A 133 17.50 9.01 -6.76
C SER A 133 17.76 7.52 -7.01
N GLY A 134 17.03 6.91 -7.94
CA GLY A 134 17.21 5.51 -8.35
C GLY A 134 16.30 4.51 -7.65
N GLY A 135 15.43 4.92 -6.73
CA GLY A 135 14.54 4.02 -5.97
C GLY A 135 13.05 4.36 -6.06
N SER A 136 12.37 4.56 -4.93
CA SER A 136 10.95 4.89 -4.80
C SER A 136 10.66 5.53 -3.44
N GLY A 137 9.54 6.26 -3.29
CA GLY A 137 9.12 6.74 -1.96
C GLY A 137 8.67 8.19 -1.96
N ALA A 138 9.62 9.11 -1.80
CA ALA A 138 9.38 10.54 -1.70
C ALA A 138 9.12 11.16 -3.09
N PRO A 139 8.18 12.11 -3.19
CA PRO A 139 7.90 12.82 -4.45
C PRO A 139 9.05 13.73 -4.88
N MET A 140 9.05 14.12 -6.16
CA MET A 140 10.13 14.90 -6.78
C MET A 140 10.45 16.20 -6.04
N TRP A 141 9.41 16.89 -5.55
CA TRP A 141 9.54 18.20 -4.92
C TRP A 141 10.30 18.19 -3.58
N THR A 142 10.69 17.01 -3.10
CA THR A 142 11.50 16.82 -1.88
C THR A 142 13.02 16.78 -2.15
N LEU A 143 13.44 16.99 -3.40
CA LEU A 143 14.83 16.91 -3.87
C LEU A 143 15.42 18.26 -4.28
#